data_AF-A0A5J4R0D6-F1
#
_entry.id   AF-A0A5J4R0D6-F1
#
_cell.length_a   1.000
_cell.length_b   1.000
_cell.length_c   1.000
_cell.angle_alpha   90.00
_cell.angle_beta   90.00
_cell.angle_gamma   90.00
#
_symmetry.space_group_name_H-M   'P 1'
#
loop_
_entity.id
_entity.type
_entity.pdbx_description
1 polymer ?
#
loop_
_entity_poly.entity_id
_entity_poly.type
_entity_poly.pdbx_seq_one_letter_code
_entity_poly.pdbx_strand_id
1 'polypeptide(L)'
;MFRHLSFFLLLLFVTSLRAQPKYEVRAAWIATIYGLDWPKNKAVDASGAHRQQEELIDILDKLKTANFNTVLLQTRIRGNVIYPSAYESISPVFTGCIDGYPGYDPLAFAIEECHKRG
;
A
#
# COMPACT_ATOMS: atom_id res chain seq x y z
N MET A 1 20.47 -39.39 -35.65
CA MET A 1 19.54 -39.07 -34.56
C MET A 1 19.90 -37.80 -33.77
N PHE A 2 21.18 -37.53 -33.49
CA PHE A 2 21.59 -36.36 -32.69
C PHE A 2 21.45 -34.97 -33.36
N ARG A 3 21.38 -34.90 -34.70
CA ARG A 3 21.37 -33.62 -35.44
C ARG A 3 20.03 -32.86 -35.37
N HIS A 4 18.92 -33.56 -35.15
CA HIS A 4 17.59 -32.94 -34.99
C HIS A 4 17.26 -32.61 -33.52
N LEU A 5 17.91 -33.29 -32.58
CA LEU A 5 17.75 -33.04 -31.15
C LEU A 5 18.28 -31.66 -30.74
N SER A 6 19.38 -31.22 -31.37
CA SER A 6 19.98 -29.90 -31.14
C SER A 6 19.10 -28.75 -31.65
N PHE A 7 18.38 -28.96 -32.76
CA PHE A 7 17.45 -27.97 -33.31
C PHE A 7 16.16 -27.82 -32.46
N PHE A 8 15.70 -28.93 -31.88
CA PHE A 8 14.56 -28.94 -30.97
C PHE A 8 14.89 -28.30 -29.61
N LEU A 9 16.11 -28.48 -29.11
CA LEU A 9 16.61 -27.83 -27.89
C LEU A 9 16.75 -26.30 -28.06
N LEU A 10 17.12 -25.85 -29.27
CA LEU A 10 17.21 -24.43 -29.61
C LEU A 10 15.82 -23.77 -29.65
N LEU A 11 14.80 -24.48 -30.15
CA LEU A 11 13.42 -23.98 -30.19
C LEU A 11 12.81 -23.78 -28.79
N LEU A 12 13.17 -24.62 -27.81
CA LEU A 12 12.74 -24.49 -26.41
C LEU A 12 13.33 -23.27 -25.69
N PHE A 13 14.45 -22.73 -26.18
CA PHE A 13 15.06 -21.51 -25.62
C PHE A 13 14.41 -20.22 -26.14
N VAL A 14 13.71 -20.29 -27.28
CA VAL A 14 13.03 -19.14 -27.91
C VAL A 14 11.62 -18.94 -27.33
N THR A 15 11.03 -19.96 -26.72
CA THR A 15 9.70 -19.89 -26.11
C THR A 15 9.74 -19.32 -24.69
N SER A 16 10.05 -18.03 -24.55
CA SER A 16 9.51 -17.10 -23.52
C SER A 16 10.24 -15.74 -23.48
N LEU A 17 10.49 -15.08 -24.62
CA LEU A 17 10.64 -13.62 -24.59
C LEU A 17 9.24 -12.97 -24.51
N ARG A 18 8.58 -13.09 -23.35
CA ARG A 18 7.53 -12.12 -23.00
C ARG A 18 8.24 -10.83 -22.62
N ALA A 19 7.84 -9.72 -23.24
CA ALA A 19 8.27 -8.40 -22.80
C ALA A 19 7.92 -8.26 -21.32
N GLN A 20 8.93 -8.20 -20.46
CA GLN A 20 8.72 -7.87 -19.06
C GLN A 20 8.19 -6.43 -19.00
N PRO A 21 7.31 -6.10 -18.02
CA PRO A 21 6.90 -4.72 -17.82
C PRO A 21 8.14 -3.83 -17.76
N LYS A 22 8.07 -2.65 -18.38
CA LYS A 22 9.18 -1.68 -18.41
C LYS A 22 9.70 -1.35 -17.00
N TYR A 23 8.84 -1.50 -15.98
CA TYR A 23 9.15 -1.32 -14.58
C TYR A 23 8.73 -2.55 -13.77
N GLU A 24 9.65 -3.11 -13.01
CA GLU A 24 9.36 -4.13 -12.00
C GLU A 24 8.50 -3.52 -10.89
N VAL A 25 7.46 -4.25 -10.45
CA VAL A 25 6.67 -3.90 -9.27
C VAL A 25 7.36 -4.40 -8.02
N ARG A 26 7.68 -3.49 -7.11
CA ARG A 26 8.22 -3.77 -5.78
C ARG A 26 7.26 -3.20 -4.76
N ALA A 27 6.27 -4.01 -4.40
CA ALA A 27 5.13 -3.59 -3.61
C ALA A 27 5.19 -4.06 -2.16
N ALA A 28 4.77 -3.20 -1.23
CA ALA A 28 4.51 -3.56 0.15
C ALA A 28 3.03 -3.36 0.49
N TRP A 29 2.46 -4.27 1.28
CA TRP A 29 1.11 -4.14 1.79
C TRP A 29 1.12 -3.36 3.11
N ILE A 30 0.22 -2.39 3.25
CA ILE A 30 0.00 -1.67 4.52
C ILE A 30 -1.43 -1.99 4.96
N ALA A 31 -1.55 -2.88 5.95
CA ALA A 31 -2.80 -3.29 6.54
C ALA A 31 -3.24 -2.31 7.63
N THR A 32 -4.49 -1.86 7.51
CA THR A 32 -5.12 -0.91 8.44
C THR A 32 -6.03 -1.61 9.44
N ILE A 33 -6.39 -2.88 9.19
CA ILE A 33 -7.17 -3.68 10.13
C ILE A 33 -6.43 -3.77 11.47
N TYR A 34 -7.14 -3.47 12.57
CA TYR A 34 -6.59 -3.48 13.94
C TYR A 34 -5.36 -2.57 14.17
N GLY A 35 -5.02 -1.66 13.25
CA GLY A 35 -3.76 -0.93 13.30
C GLY A 35 -2.53 -1.84 13.12
N LEU A 36 -2.69 -2.91 12.32
CA LEU A 36 -1.66 -3.93 12.14
C LEU A 36 -0.35 -3.34 11.62
N ASP A 37 -0.42 -2.53 10.57
CA ASP A 37 0.73 -1.76 10.08
C ASP A 37 0.54 -0.27 10.41
N TRP A 38 -0.61 0.29 10.06
CA TRP A 38 -0.93 1.71 10.28
C TRP A 38 -2.45 1.95 10.40
N PRO A 39 -2.93 2.86 11.26
CA PRO A 39 -2.18 3.59 12.28
C PRO A 39 -2.04 2.81 13.59
N LYS A 40 -0.97 3.08 14.34
CA LYS A 40 -0.75 2.54 15.70
C LYS A 40 -1.46 3.38 16.76
N ASN A 41 -1.48 4.69 16.57
CA ASN A 41 -2.21 5.62 17.42
C ASN A 41 -3.59 5.96 16.86
N LYS A 42 -4.54 6.26 17.74
CA LYS A 42 -5.87 6.78 17.36
C LYS A 42 -5.86 8.30 17.38
N ALA A 43 -6.50 8.93 16.40
CA ALA A 43 -6.73 10.37 16.34
C ALA A 43 -7.91 10.79 17.22
N VAL A 44 -7.75 10.62 18.54
CA VAL A 44 -8.73 11.10 19.54
C VAL A 44 -8.65 12.61 19.76
N ASP A 45 -7.53 13.21 19.35
CA ASP A 45 -7.24 14.64 19.37
C ASP A 45 -6.29 15.00 18.22
N ALA A 46 -5.98 16.29 18.07
CA ALA A 46 -5.09 16.78 17.02
C ALA A 46 -3.67 16.20 17.11
N SER A 47 -3.17 15.88 18.31
CA SER A 47 -1.87 15.25 18.48
C SER A 47 -1.87 13.79 18.00
N GLY A 48 -2.99 13.09 18.17
CA GLY A 48 -3.20 11.75 17.65
C GLY A 48 -3.22 11.74 16.12
N ALA A 49 -3.93 12.69 15.50
CA ALA A 49 -3.94 12.85 14.05
C ALA A 49 -2.53 13.11 13.49
N HIS A 50 -1.77 13.99 14.15
CA HIS A 50 -0.39 14.28 13.75
C HIS A 50 0.51 13.04 13.85
N ARG A 51 0.42 12.28 14.95
CA ARG A 51 1.16 11.02 15.12
C ARG A 51 0.82 9.99 14.04
N GLN A 52 -0.45 9.87 13.63
CA GLN A 52 -0.82 9.00 12.51
C GLN A 52 -0.14 9.40 11.21
N GLN A 53 -0.06 10.70 10.92
CA GLN A 53 0.61 11.21 9.72
C GLN A 53 2.11 10.94 9.75
N GLU A 54 2.77 11.20 10.89
CA GLU A 54 4.20 10.92 11.09
C GLU A 54 4.52 9.42 10.99
N GLU A 55 3.68 8.55 11.55
CA GLU A 55 3.82 7.09 11.43
C GLU A 55 3.80 6.64 9.97
N LEU A 56 2.86 7.16 9.17
CA LEU A 56 2.79 6.80 7.77
C LEU A 56 4.02 7.31 7.01
N ILE A 57 4.45 8.54 7.26
CA ILE A 57 5.67 9.13 6.68
C ILE A 57 6.88 8.23 6.95
N ASP A 58 7.08 7.81 8.20
CA ASP A 58 8.19 6.93 8.59
C ASP A 58 8.12 5.56 7.91
N ILE A 59 6.93 4.95 7.79
CA ILE A 59 6.74 3.71 7.02
C ILE A 59 7.14 3.92 5.56
N LEU A 60 6.65 4.99 4.93
CA LEU A 60 6.91 5.27 3.52
C LEU A 60 8.39 5.60 3.26
N ASP A 61 9.07 6.30 4.16
CA ASP A 61 10.51 6.58 4.08
C ASP A 61 11.34 5.29 4.16
N LYS A 62 10.96 4.36 5.04
CA LYS A 62 11.59 3.04 5.15
C LYS A 62 11.37 2.21 3.88
N LEU A 63 10.15 2.19 3.35
CA LEU A 63 9.84 1.50 2.09
C LEU A 63 10.64 2.09 0.91
N LYS A 64 10.73 3.42 0.83
CA LYS A 64 11.52 4.09 -0.18
C LYS A 64 13.01 3.75 -0.07
N THR A 65 13.55 3.77 1.14
CA THR A 65 14.94 3.39 1.43
C THR A 65 15.22 1.93 1.05
N ALA A 66 14.26 1.04 1.28
CA ALA A 66 14.29 -0.36 0.86
C ALA A 66 13.96 -0.58 -0.64
N ASN A 67 13.92 0.49 -1.44
CA ASN A 67 13.68 0.49 -2.88
C ASN A 67 12.29 -0.02 -3.32
N PHE A 68 11.27 0.00 -2.46
CA PHE A 68 9.88 -0.23 -2.89
C PHE A 68 9.38 0.93 -3.75
N ASN A 69 8.50 0.63 -4.70
CA ASN A 69 7.91 1.61 -5.63
C ASN A 69 6.38 1.54 -5.70
N THR A 70 5.74 0.71 -4.88
CA THR A 70 4.29 0.57 -4.85
C THR A 70 3.83 0.26 -3.43
N VAL A 71 2.77 0.93 -2.99
CA VAL A 71 2.11 0.66 -1.72
C VAL A 71 0.71 0.12 -2.01
N LEU A 72 0.39 -1.02 -1.44
CA LEU A 72 -0.95 -1.60 -1.44
C LEU A 72 -1.60 -1.29 -0.11
N LEU A 73 -2.33 -0.18 -0.06
CA LEU A 73 -2.98 0.31 1.17
C LEU A 73 -4.38 -0.30 1.34
N GLN A 74 -4.65 -0.85 2.53
CA GLN A 74 -5.99 -1.34 2.87
C GLN A 74 -6.93 -0.17 3.19
N THR A 75 -7.73 0.27 2.21
CA THR A 75 -8.63 1.42 2.36
C THR A 75 -10.03 1.08 2.87
N ARG A 76 -10.48 -0.15 2.62
CA ARG A 76 -11.73 -0.72 3.13
C ARG A 76 -11.39 -1.93 3.99
N ILE A 77 -11.96 -1.98 5.20
CA ILE A 77 -11.55 -2.95 6.23
C ILE A 77 -12.64 -4.02 6.42
N ARG A 78 -13.60 -3.79 7.33
CA ARG A 78 -14.68 -4.73 7.66
C ARG A 78 -16.00 -3.96 7.81
N GLY A 79 -16.58 -3.53 6.69
CA GLY A 79 -17.79 -2.70 6.68
C GLY A 79 -17.55 -1.24 7.10
N ASN A 80 -16.29 -0.79 6.98
CA ASN A 80 -15.86 0.57 7.23
C ASN A 80 -14.68 0.90 6.33
N VAL A 81 -14.43 2.19 6.16
CA VAL A 81 -13.40 2.76 5.30
C VAL A 81 -12.43 3.64 6.10
N ILE A 82 -11.32 4.02 5.49
CA ILE A 82 -10.35 4.95 6.09
C ILE A 82 -10.51 6.38 5.57
N TYR A 83 -11.46 6.64 4.67
CA TYR A 83 -11.64 7.90 3.95
C TYR A 83 -13.07 8.43 4.09
N PRO A 84 -13.32 9.73 3.86
CA PRO A 84 -14.68 10.28 3.83
C PRO A 84 -15.53 9.59 2.76
N SER A 85 -16.61 8.94 3.18
CA SER A 85 -17.50 8.17 2.31
C SER A 85 -18.96 8.48 2.60
N ALA A 86 -19.80 8.47 1.57
CA ALA A 86 -21.25 8.60 1.70
C ALA A 86 -21.95 7.26 2.02
N TYR A 87 -21.21 6.13 2.00
CA TYR A 87 -21.79 4.79 2.06
C TYR A 87 -21.36 3.97 3.28
N GLU A 88 -20.11 4.12 3.73
CA GLU A 88 -19.54 3.38 4.86
C GLU A 88 -18.91 4.37 5.84
N SER A 89 -19.00 4.07 7.13
CA SER A 89 -18.41 4.90 8.17
C SER A 89 -16.89 4.77 8.25
N ILE A 90 -16.25 5.76 8.84
CA ILE A 90 -14.81 5.71 9.13
C ILE A 90 -14.54 4.66 10.21
N SER A 91 -13.49 3.87 10.00
CA SER A 91 -13.09 2.82 10.93
C SER A 91 -12.72 3.38 12.31
N PRO A 92 -13.23 2.80 13.42
CA PRO A 92 -12.80 3.13 14.78
C PRO A 92 -11.31 2.86 15.04
N VAL A 93 -10.62 2.16 14.15
CA VAL A 93 -9.15 2.04 14.20
C VAL A 93 -8.49 3.41 14.11
N PHE A 94 -9.03 4.32 13.30
CA PHE A 94 -8.45 5.65 13.11
C PHE A 94 -8.82 6.62 14.22
N THR A 95 -10.02 6.51 14.78
CA THR A 95 -10.61 7.56 15.63
C THR A 95 -10.86 7.11 17.06
N GLY A 96 -10.88 5.80 17.31
CA GLY A 96 -11.23 5.20 18.60
C GLY A 96 -12.72 5.06 18.88
N CYS A 97 -13.58 5.66 18.06
CA CYS A 97 -15.04 5.60 18.19
C CYS A 97 -15.70 5.35 16.83
N ILE A 98 -16.94 4.85 16.87
CA ILE A 98 -17.77 4.69 15.66
C ILE A 98 -18.15 6.08 15.15
N ASP A 99 -18.14 6.26 13.82
CA ASP A 99 -18.47 7.51 13.13
C ASP A 99 -17.60 8.72 13.51
N GLY A 100 -16.43 8.48 14.11
CA GLY A 100 -15.47 9.55 14.40
C GLY A 100 -14.84 10.13 13.13
N TYR A 101 -14.28 11.33 13.25
CA TYR A 101 -13.48 11.96 12.21
C TYR A 101 -12.06 12.20 12.74
N PRO A 102 -11.00 11.72 12.06
CA PRO A 102 -9.63 11.83 12.56
C PRO A 102 -9.04 13.25 12.40
N GLY A 103 -9.81 14.22 11.89
CA GLY A 103 -9.34 15.59 11.65
C GLY A 103 -8.67 15.81 10.29
N TYR A 104 -8.60 14.77 9.45
CA TYR A 104 -8.04 14.82 8.10
C TYR A 104 -8.65 13.71 7.23
N ASP A 105 -8.29 13.65 5.94
CA ASP A 105 -8.58 12.51 5.05
C ASP A 105 -7.35 11.59 4.98
N PRO A 106 -7.38 10.42 5.65
CA PRO A 106 -6.25 9.48 5.67
C PRO A 106 -5.85 8.94 4.29
N LEU A 107 -6.81 8.73 3.38
CA LEU A 107 -6.50 8.22 2.05
C LEU A 107 -5.86 9.31 1.19
N ALA A 108 -6.41 10.52 1.21
CA ALA A 108 -5.83 11.63 0.47
C ALA A 108 -4.39 11.90 0.91
N PHE A 109 -4.16 11.92 2.24
CA PHE A 109 -2.82 12.08 2.81
C PHE A 109 -1.87 10.96 2.36
N ALA A 110 -2.30 9.69 2.42
CA ALA A 110 -1.47 8.57 2.00
C ALA A 110 -1.08 8.64 0.52
N ILE A 111 -2.01 9.02 -0.35
CA ILE A 111 -1.75 9.20 -1.79
C ILE A 111 -0.72 10.31 -2.01
N GLU A 112 -0.89 11.45 -1.36
CA GLU A 112 0.00 12.59 -1.49
C GLU A 112 1.43 12.23 -1.02
N GLU A 113 1.57 11.62 0.16
CA GLU A 113 2.87 11.24 0.71
C GLU A 113 3.57 10.13 -0.08
N CYS A 114 2.80 9.22 -0.70
CA CYS A 114 3.36 8.24 -1.64
C CYS A 114 3.93 8.96 -2.87
N HIS A 115 3.16 9.84 -3.52
CA HIS A 115 3.62 10.54 -4.73
C HIS A 115 4.82 11.47 -4.49
N LYS A 116 4.97 12.02 -3.29
CA LYS A 116 6.19 12.76 -2.90
C LYS A 116 7.45 11.89 -2.94
N ARG A 117 7.32 10.56 -2.88
CA ARG A 117 8.41 9.58 -2.83
C ARG A 117 8.60 8.81 -4.16
N GLY A 118 7.94 9.25 -5.23
CA GLY A 118 8.02 8.67 -6.59
C GLY A 118 6.89 7.70 -6.87
#